data_AF-A0A1H4VWT0-F1
#
_entry.id   AF-A0A1H4VWT0-F1
#
_cell.length_a   1.000
_cell.length_b   1.000
_cell.length_c   1.000
_cell.angle_alpha   90.00
_cell.angle_beta   90.00
_cell.angle_gamma   90.00
#
_symmetry.space_group_name_H-M   'P 1'
#
loop_
_entity.id
_entity.type
_entity.pdbx_description
1 polymer ?
#
loop_
_entity_poly.entity_id
_entity_poly.type
_entity_poly.pdbx_seq_one_letter_code
_entity_poly.pdbx_strand_id
1 'polypeptide(L)'
;MAGADEIEGLAVAARAALVREIEADGAFARDPRWREAFAEVPRHLFVPYYYVTGPRGYERRWGESPDPQDRERWVRGAYADVPLATRLRDGELLSSSSQPSLMARMLAALRVADGDRVLEVGAGTGYNAALLAHRLGDDGLVTTVDLEPEITESARRHLAAAGYHPAVVTGDGARGVPERAPFDRIIATCALSTVPRAWLAQCRPGARIVVPLATGLLALTVRDARHAQGRFLSTAAYFVPLRGQGRAEPDGVSLAGLPGRAREQDSFHFLLALTRGALDPGGAWALWEREGEPERERYGVTVAGEHVRAWLDDPEGPYVWPLP
;
A
#
# COMPACT_ATOMS: atom_id res chain seq x y z
N MET A 1 23.77 -16.74 -22.29
CA MET A 1 22.76 -17.80 -22.18
C MET A 1 22.86 -18.52 -20.84
N ALA A 2 23.96 -19.21 -20.51
CA ALA A 2 24.09 -19.94 -19.22
C ALA A 2 23.78 -19.13 -17.94
N GLY A 3 24.19 -17.85 -17.87
CA GLY A 3 23.93 -17.01 -16.69
C GLY A 3 22.50 -16.46 -16.56
N ALA A 4 21.69 -16.47 -17.62
CA ALA A 4 20.30 -16.02 -17.55
C ALA A 4 19.39 -17.14 -17.00
N ASP A 5 19.61 -18.37 -17.46
CA ASP A 5 18.89 -19.56 -16.97
C ASP A 5 19.19 -19.85 -15.50
N GLU A 6 20.42 -19.59 -15.05
CA GLU A 6 20.82 -19.72 -13.64
C GLU A 6 20.09 -18.72 -12.73
N ILE A 7 19.96 -17.46 -13.17
CA ILE A 7 19.23 -16.43 -12.41
C ILE A 7 17.74 -16.72 -12.35
N GLU A 8 17.13 -17.22 -13.43
CA GLU A 8 15.74 -17.63 -13.40
C GLU A 8 15.51 -18.81 -12.44
N GLY A 9 16.42 -19.80 -12.43
CA GLY A 9 16.38 -20.90 -11.46
C GLY A 9 16.44 -20.41 -10.01
N LEU A 10 17.33 -19.44 -9.72
CA LEU A 10 17.40 -18.78 -8.41
C LEU A 10 16.14 -17.98 -8.08
N ALA A 11 15.56 -17.28 -9.06
CA ALA A 11 14.33 -16.53 -8.90
C ALA A 11 13.15 -17.44 -8.54
N VAL A 12 13.01 -18.58 -9.21
CA VAL A 12 11.96 -19.57 -8.92
C VAL A 12 12.10 -20.09 -7.49
N ALA A 13 13.31 -20.46 -7.08
CA ALA A 13 13.56 -20.96 -5.73
C ALA A 13 13.29 -19.89 -4.64
N ALA A 14 13.75 -18.66 -4.86
CA ALA A 14 13.55 -17.55 -3.94
C ALA A 14 12.07 -17.13 -3.85
N ARG A 15 11.36 -17.08 -5.00
CA ARG A 15 9.91 -16.83 -5.05
C ARG A 15 9.12 -17.86 -4.27
N ALA A 16 9.44 -19.14 -4.46
CA ALA A 16 8.78 -20.22 -3.73
C ALA A 16 9.04 -20.14 -2.20
N ALA A 17 10.24 -19.69 -1.79
CA ALA A 17 10.54 -19.45 -0.37
C ALA A 17 9.71 -18.31 0.21
N LEU A 18 9.65 -17.17 -0.49
CA LEU A 18 8.83 -16.02 -0.10
C LEU A 18 7.34 -16.40 0.03
N VAL A 19 6.80 -17.14 -0.94
CA VAL A 19 5.39 -17.57 -0.90
C VAL A 19 5.10 -18.43 0.32
N ARG A 20 6.00 -19.37 0.68
CA ARG A 20 5.85 -20.19 1.90
C ARG A 20 5.91 -19.35 3.18
N GLU A 21 6.78 -18.33 3.21
CA GLU A 21 6.89 -17.41 4.34
C GLU A 21 5.58 -16.61 4.53
N ILE A 22 5.05 -16.02 3.47
CA ILE A 22 3.77 -15.28 3.49
C ILE A 22 2.59 -16.20 3.84
N GLU A 23 2.61 -17.44 3.35
CA GLU A 23 1.58 -18.45 3.65
C GLU A 23 1.59 -18.85 5.13
N ALA A 24 2.76 -19.02 5.74
CA ALA A 24 2.90 -19.33 7.16
C ALA A 24 2.36 -18.23 8.08
N ASP A 25 2.40 -16.97 7.65
CA ASP A 25 1.82 -15.81 8.32
C ASP A 25 0.28 -15.69 8.08
N GLY A 26 -0.30 -16.60 7.28
CA GLY A 26 -1.75 -16.68 7.07
C GLY A 26 -2.32 -15.64 6.11
N ALA A 27 -1.48 -14.87 5.41
CA ALA A 27 -1.94 -13.78 4.54
C ALA A 27 -2.83 -14.27 3.37
N PHE A 28 -2.66 -15.52 2.93
CA PHE A 28 -3.48 -16.14 1.88
C PHE A 28 -4.71 -16.90 2.39
N ALA A 29 -4.90 -17.04 3.71
CA ALA A 29 -5.95 -17.88 4.29
C ALA A 29 -7.37 -17.48 3.83
N ARG A 30 -7.55 -16.19 3.50
CA ARG A 30 -8.85 -15.64 3.07
C ARG A 30 -9.18 -15.94 1.61
N ASP A 31 -8.18 -15.91 0.73
CA ASP A 31 -8.33 -16.18 -0.71
C ASP A 31 -7.04 -16.83 -1.23
N PRO A 32 -7.01 -18.17 -1.33
CA PRO A 32 -5.84 -18.91 -1.80
C PRO A 32 -5.41 -18.57 -3.23
N ARG A 33 -6.26 -17.95 -4.06
CA ARG A 33 -5.88 -17.56 -5.43
C ARG A 33 -4.78 -16.51 -5.44
N TRP A 34 -4.64 -15.72 -4.37
CA TRP A 34 -3.50 -14.81 -4.22
C TRP A 34 -2.18 -15.55 -4.10
N ARG A 35 -2.17 -16.75 -3.51
CA ARG A 35 -0.96 -17.57 -3.41
C ARG A 35 -0.44 -17.93 -4.81
N GLU A 36 -1.35 -18.26 -5.74
CA GLU A 36 -1.01 -18.55 -7.14
C GLU A 36 -0.41 -17.33 -7.83
N ALA A 37 -1.04 -16.15 -7.69
CA ALA A 37 -0.51 -14.91 -8.23
C ALA A 37 0.92 -14.60 -7.75
N PHE A 38 1.19 -14.74 -6.44
CA PHE A 38 2.54 -14.52 -5.90
C PHE A 38 3.55 -15.62 -6.33
N ALA A 39 3.08 -16.83 -6.60
CA ALA A 39 3.92 -17.93 -7.08
C ALA A 39 4.29 -17.81 -8.56
N GLU A 40 3.52 -17.07 -9.35
CA GLU A 40 3.70 -16.95 -10.80
C GLU A 40 4.24 -15.58 -11.24
N VAL A 41 3.85 -14.48 -10.59
CA VAL A 41 4.32 -13.14 -10.98
C VAL A 41 5.81 -12.96 -10.60
N PRO A 42 6.70 -12.73 -11.58
CA PRO A 42 8.14 -12.67 -11.33
C PRO A 42 8.55 -11.30 -10.77
N ARG A 43 8.42 -11.11 -9.43
CA ARG A 43 8.76 -9.84 -8.73
C ARG A 43 10.08 -9.21 -9.17
N HIS A 44 11.12 -10.01 -9.44
CA HIS A 44 12.43 -9.51 -9.86
C HIS A 44 12.41 -8.71 -11.17
N LEU A 45 11.45 -8.94 -12.09
CA LEU A 45 11.28 -8.12 -13.29
C LEU A 45 10.77 -6.70 -12.98
N PHE A 46 10.10 -6.52 -11.85
CA PHE A 46 9.57 -5.23 -11.39
C PHE A 46 10.58 -4.45 -10.54
N VAL A 47 11.66 -5.10 -10.10
CA VAL A 47 12.74 -4.48 -9.33
C VAL A 47 14.10 -4.77 -9.98
N PRO A 48 14.35 -4.29 -11.22
CA PRO A 48 15.60 -4.55 -11.92
C PRO A 48 16.80 -4.09 -11.09
N TYR A 49 16.63 -3.06 -10.26
CA TYR A 49 17.55 -2.70 -9.21
C TYR A 49 16.81 -2.20 -7.96
N TYR A 50 17.50 -2.21 -6.83
CA TYR A 50 17.04 -1.59 -5.58
C TYR A 50 18.23 -1.14 -4.74
N TYR A 51 17.97 -0.28 -3.76
CA TYR A 51 18.98 0.25 -2.85
C TYR A 51 18.92 -0.43 -1.49
N VAL A 52 20.08 -0.73 -0.91
CA VAL A 52 20.23 -1.23 0.44
C VAL A 52 21.13 -0.27 1.23
N THR A 53 20.91 -0.17 2.54
CA THR A 53 21.80 0.59 3.41
C THR A 53 23.13 -0.14 3.58
N GLY A 54 24.23 0.52 3.25
CA GLY A 54 25.59 0.05 3.45
C GLY A 54 26.41 1.02 4.31
N PRO A 55 27.67 0.68 4.61
CA PRO A 55 28.52 1.47 5.52
C PRO A 55 28.81 2.90 5.06
N ARG A 56 28.66 3.18 3.76
CA ARG A 56 28.94 4.49 3.13
C ARG A 56 27.69 5.14 2.54
N GLY A 57 26.50 4.76 3.00
CA GLY A 57 25.22 5.20 2.45
C GLY A 57 24.53 4.12 1.64
N TYR A 58 23.75 4.50 0.63
CA TYR A 58 22.98 3.54 -0.17
C TYR A 58 23.83 2.82 -1.21
N GLU A 59 23.77 1.49 -1.22
CA GLU A 59 24.36 0.62 -2.24
C GLU A 59 23.29 0.09 -3.18
N ARG A 60 23.53 0.17 -4.49
CA ARG A 60 22.60 -0.36 -5.50
C ARG A 60 22.87 -1.86 -5.73
N ARG A 61 21.85 -2.69 -5.60
CA ARG A 61 21.78 -4.08 -6.10
C ARG A 61 21.08 -4.06 -7.45
N TRP A 62 21.64 -4.71 -8.47
CA TRP A 62 21.11 -4.68 -9.85
C TRP A 62 21.36 -6.02 -10.54
N GLY A 63 20.34 -6.52 -11.26
CA GLY A 63 20.39 -7.78 -12.01
C GLY A 63 21.36 -7.83 -13.19
N GLU A 64 21.85 -6.69 -13.69
CA GLU A 64 22.86 -6.65 -14.76
C GLU A 64 24.29 -6.43 -14.23
N SER A 65 24.53 -6.62 -12.92
CA SER A 65 25.90 -6.56 -12.38
C SER A 65 26.83 -7.52 -13.12
N PRO A 66 28.08 -7.14 -13.46
CA PRO A 66 29.04 -8.05 -14.08
C PRO A 66 29.43 -9.22 -13.15
N ASP A 67 29.39 -9.03 -11.83
CA ASP A 67 29.68 -10.06 -10.84
C ASP A 67 28.48 -11.03 -10.66
N PRO A 68 28.64 -12.34 -10.94
CA PRO A 68 27.60 -13.34 -10.68
C PRO A 68 27.08 -13.34 -9.25
N GLN A 69 27.94 -13.10 -8.25
CA GLN A 69 27.53 -13.10 -6.85
C GLN A 69 26.64 -11.90 -6.53
N ASP A 70 26.87 -10.75 -7.16
CA ASP A 70 25.98 -9.59 -7.03
C ASP A 70 24.61 -9.85 -7.64
N ARG A 71 24.56 -10.54 -8.79
CA ARG A 71 23.29 -10.92 -9.41
C ARG A 71 22.49 -11.90 -8.52
N GLU A 72 23.18 -12.85 -7.89
CA GLU A 72 22.54 -13.74 -6.90
C GLU A 72 22.01 -12.95 -5.68
N ARG A 73 22.82 -12.03 -5.14
CA ARG A 73 22.39 -11.15 -4.03
C ARG A 73 21.16 -10.31 -4.41
N TRP A 74 21.14 -9.78 -5.63
CA TRP A 74 20.02 -9.02 -6.17
C TRP A 74 18.73 -9.86 -6.25
N VAL A 75 18.78 -11.04 -6.89
CA VAL A 75 17.56 -11.83 -7.09
C VAL A 75 17.02 -12.37 -5.76
N ARG A 76 17.89 -12.78 -4.83
CA ARG A 76 17.46 -13.20 -3.49
C ARG A 76 16.81 -12.06 -2.71
N GLY A 77 17.41 -10.86 -2.74
CA GLY A 77 16.82 -9.71 -2.06
C GLY A 77 15.55 -9.19 -2.72
N ALA A 78 15.37 -9.35 -4.03
CA ALA A 78 14.10 -9.08 -4.71
C ALA A 78 12.93 -9.91 -4.16
N TYR A 79 13.21 -11.06 -3.55
CA TYR A 79 12.24 -11.95 -2.92
C TYR A 79 12.34 -11.97 -1.39
N ALA A 80 13.02 -11.01 -0.76
CA ALA A 80 12.92 -10.82 0.69
C ALA A 80 11.58 -10.16 1.05
N ASP A 81 10.99 -10.55 2.19
CA ASP A 81 9.76 -9.95 2.71
C ASP A 81 10.00 -8.59 3.39
N VAL A 82 10.57 -7.65 2.64
CA VAL A 82 10.85 -6.28 3.07
C VAL A 82 10.48 -5.31 1.95
N PRO A 83 10.19 -4.03 2.27
CA PRO A 83 10.09 -3.00 1.24
C PRO A 83 11.46 -2.76 0.60
N LEU A 84 11.48 -2.57 -0.71
CA LEU A 84 12.71 -2.31 -1.48
C LEU A 84 12.67 -0.89 -2.02
N ALA A 85 13.68 -0.08 -1.68
CA ALA A 85 13.83 1.25 -2.24
C ALA A 85 14.22 1.16 -3.73
N THR A 86 13.38 1.69 -4.62
CA THR A 86 13.59 1.57 -6.08
C THR A 86 13.94 2.91 -6.73
N ARG A 87 13.60 4.04 -6.09
CA ARG A 87 14.05 5.37 -6.51
C ARG A 87 14.35 6.27 -5.33
N LEU A 88 15.51 6.90 -5.38
CA LEU A 88 15.95 7.93 -4.45
C LEU A 88 16.19 9.24 -5.23
N ARG A 89 15.81 10.38 -4.67
CA ARG A 89 16.18 11.73 -5.17
C ARG A 89 16.63 12.56 -3.99
N ASP A 90 17.84 13.12 -4.07
CA ASP A 90 18.45 13.92 -2.99
C ASP A 90 18.49 13.23 -1.61
N GLY A 91 18.55 11.89 -1.59
CA GLY A 91 18.54 11.08 -0.37
C GLY A 91 17.15 10.68 0.12
N GLU A 92 16.08 11.21 -0.47
CA GLU A 92 14.69 10.89 -0.13
C GLU A 92 14.13 9.76 -1.00
N LEU A 93 13.31 8.92 -0.38
CA LEU A 93 12.65 7.79 -1.03
C LEU A 93 11.44 8.26 -1.86
N LEU A 94 11.57 8.23 -3.18
CA LEU A 94 10.50 8.60 -4.11
C LEU A 94 9.57 7.43 -4.44
N SER A 95 10.12 6.23 -4.54
CA SER A 95 9.38 5.03 -4.91
C SER A 95 10.02 3.80 -4.27
N SER A 96 9.17 2.86 -3.86
CA SER A 96 9.56 1.55 -3.35
C SER A 96 8.66 0.47 -3.92
N SER A 97 9.18 -0.77 -3.96
CA SER A 97 8.34 -1.95 -4.04
C SER A 97 7.94 -2.31 -2.61
N SER A 98 6.64 -2.31 -2.31
CA SER A 98 6.13 -2.59 -0.97
C SER A 98 6.47 -3.99 -0.47
N GLN A 99 6.43 -4.18 0.85
CA GLN A 99 6.61 -5.48 1.49
C GLN A 99 5.58 -6.50 0.96
N PRO A 100 6.01 -7.68 0.46
CA PRO A 100 5.13 -8.70 -0.11
C PRO A 100 4.00 -9.18 0.81
N SER A 101 4.28 -9.47 2.07
CA SER A 101 3.27 -9.94 3.04
C SER A 101 2.20 -8.89 3.30
N LEU A 102 2.60 -7.61 3.43
CA LEU A 102 1.67 -6.49 3.55
C LEU A 102 0.80 -6.36 2.28
N MET A 103 1.38 -6.49 1.09
CA MET A 103 0.62 -6.51 -0.17
C MET A 103 -0.39 -7.67 -0.21
N ALA A 104 0.02 -8.88 0.18
CA ALA A 104 -0.88 -10.02 0.24
C ALA A 104 -2.07 -9.77 1.19
N ARG A 105 -1.81 -9.20 2.37
CA ARG A 105 -2.85 -8.82 3.35
C ARG A 105 -3.80 -7.76 2.79
N MET A 106 -3.27 -6.75 2.09
CA MET A 106 -4.09 -5.69 1.46
C MET A 106 -4.94 -6.22 0.30
N LEU A 107 -4.39 -7.08 -0.55
CA LEU A 107 -5.11 -7.73 -1.66
C LEU A 107 -6.20 -8.69 -1.14
N ALA A 108 -5.92 -9.46 -0.10
CA ALA A 108 -6.93 -10.26 0.59
C ALA A 108 -8.03 -9.38 1.20
N ALA A 109 -7.66 -8.26 1.83
CA ALA A 109 -8.60 -7.29 2.38
C ALA A 109 -9.45 -6.60 1.31
N LEU A 110 -8.96 -6.48 0.08
CA LEU A 110 -9.67 -5.89 -1.06
C LEU A 110 -10.87 -6.74 -1.51
N ARG A 111 -10.84 -8.06 -1.26
CA ARG A 111 -11.93 -9.00 -1.58
C ARG A 111 -12.40 -8.86 -3.03
N VAL A 112 -11.45 -8.93 -3.96
CA VAL A 112 -11.77 -8.91 -5.40
C VAL A 112 -12.58 -10.16 -5.77
N ALA A 113 -13.55 -9.99 -6.64
CA ALA A 113 -14.31 -11.04 -7.31
C ALA A 113 -13.99 -11.02 -8.81
N ASP A 114 -14.27 -12.14 -9.47
CA ASP A 114 -14.05 -12.24 -10.92
C ASP A 114 -14.93 -11.21 -11.64
N GLY A 115 -14.33 -10.43 -12.55
CA GLY A 115 -15.01 -9.34 -13.26
C GLY A 115 -15.01 -7.97 -12.55
N ASP A 116 -14.47 -7.85 -11.33
CA ASP A 116 -14.32 -6.55 -10.66
C ASP A 116 -13.37 -5.63 -11.44
N ARG A 117 -13.75 -4.36 -11.61
CA ARG A 117 -12.87 -3.29 -12.10
C ARG A 117 -12.14 -2.65 -10.93
N VAL A 118 -10.82 -2.66 -10.97
CA VAL A 118 -9.96 -2.21 -9.88
C VAL A 118 -9.17 -0.96 -10.27
N LEU A 119 -9.17 0.04 -9.38
CA LEU A 119 -8.20 1.14 -9.41
C LEU A 119 -7.14 0.90 -8.33
N GLU A 120 -5.88 0.83 -8.75
CA GLU A 120 -4.72 0.99 -7.88
C GLU A 120 -4.22 2.43 -7.93
N VAL A 121 -4.03 3.05 -6.76
CA VAL A 121 -3.40 4.36 -6.60
C VAL A 121 -2.00 4.19 -6.04
N GLY A 122 -0.98 4.50 -6.85
CA GLY A 122 0.43 4.30 -6.54
C GLY A 122 1.05 3.17 -7.37
N ALA A 123 1.10 3.31 -8.70
CA ALA A 123 1.60 2.25 -9.57
C ALA A 123 3.02 1.79 -9.20
N GLY A 124 3.90 2.72 -8.80
CA GLY A 124 5.26 2.41 -8.39
C GLY A 124 6.00 1.57 -9.43
N THR A 125 6.43 0.36 -9.05
CA THR A 125 7.11 -0.54 -9.97
C THR A 125 6.19 -1.30 -10.94
N GLY A 126 4.88 -1.33 -10.69
CA GLY A 126 3.89 -2.12 -11.42
C GLY A 126 3.65 -3.53 -10.85
N TYR A 127 4.35 -3.94 -9.79
CA TYR A 127 4.24 -5.32 -9.27
C TYR A 127 2.84 -5.67 -8.75
N ASN A 128 2.21 -4.77 -7.99
CA ASN A 128 0.89 -5.04 -7.45
C ASN A 128 -0.22 -4.95 -8.52
N ALA A 129 -0.08 -4.08 -9.53
CA ALA A 129 -0.89 -4.13 -10.75
C ALA A 129 -0.78 -5.47 -11.48
N ALA A 130 0.40 -6.08 -11.54
CA ALA A 130 0.59 -7.41 -12.16
C ALA A 130 -0.10 -8.52 -11.36
N LEU A 131 -0.02 -8.48 -10.03
CA LEU A 131 -0.75 -9.42 -9.17
C LEU A 131 -2.27 -9.31 -9.37
N LEU A 132 -2.80 -8.09 -9.46
CA LEU A 132 -4.20 -7.84 -9.77
C LEU A 132 -4.59 -8.34 -11.16
N ALA A 133 -3.75 -8.08 -12.18
CA ALA A 133 -3.98 -8.52 -13.54
C ALA A 133 -3.97 -10.05 -13.66
N HIS A 134 -3.03 -10.72 -12.99
CA HIS A 134 -3.00 -12.19 -12.88
C HIS A 134 -4.28 -12.72 -12.25
N ARG A 135 -4.72 -12.13 -11.13
CA ARG A 135 -5.92 -12.56 -10.41
C ARG A 135 -7.22 -12.37 -11.20
N LEU A 136 -7.29 -11.37 -12.08
CA LEU A 136 -8.52 -10.99 -12.79
C LEU A 136 -8.54 -11.42 -14.26
N GLY A 137 -7.39 -11.76 -14.85
CA GLY A 137 -7.22 -12.30 -16.20
C GLY A 137 -7.44 -11.33 -17.36
N ASP A 138 -8.36 -10.37 -17.24
CA ASP A 138 -8.67 -9.36 -18.26
C ASP A 138 -7.89 -8.05 -18.03
N ASP A 139 -7.02 -7.71 -18.99
CA ASP A 139 -6.18 -6.50 -19.03
C ASP A 139 -7.00 -5.20 -18.90
N GLY A 140 -8.29 -5.22 -19.24
CA GLY A 140 -9.19 -4.08 -19.12
C GLY A 140 -9.73 -3.81 -17.70
N LEU A 141 -9.61 -4.78 -16.78
CA LEU A 141 -10.18 -4.69 -15.43
C LEU A 141 -9.30 -3.92 -14.45
N VAL A 142 -7.99 -3.88 -14.68
CA VAL A 142 -7.04 -3.22 -13.77
C VAL A 142 -6.61 -1.88 -14.36
N THR A 143 -6.72 -0.85 -13.54
CA THR A 143 -6.20 0.50 -13.82
C THR A 143 -5.25 0.85 -12.68
N THR A 144 -4.03 1.28 -12.99
CA THR A 144 -3.07 1.75 -11.99
C THR A 144 -2.63 3.17 -12.34
N VAL A 145 -2.56 4.05 -11.35
CA VAL A 145 -2.21 5.47 -11.53
C VAL A 145 -1.02 5.86 -10.67
N ASP A 146 -0.12 6.65 -11.23
CA ASP A 146 1.00 7.28 -10.50
C ASP A 146 1.24 8.69 -11.03
N LEU A 147 1.81 9.55 -10.18
CA LEU A 147 1.99 10.96 -10.45
C LEU A 147 3.11 11.22 -11.48
N GLU A 148 4.21 10.48 -11.38
CA GLU A 148 5.40 10.77 -12.19
C GLU A 148 5.41 9.99 -13.51
N PRO A 149 5.56 10.67 -14.67
CA PRO A 149 5.65 10.01 -15.98
C PRO A 149 6.73 8.92 -16.02
N GLU A 150 7.89 9.19 -15.44
CA GLU A 150 9.00 8.23 -15.41
C GLU A 150 8.69 6.95 -14.63
N ILE A 151 7.86 7.04 -13.58
CA ILE A 151 7.41 5.88 -12.80
C ILE A 151 6.43 5.07 -13.63
N THR A 152 5.41 5.72 -14.18
CA THR A 152 4.41 5.04 -15.03
C THR A 152 5.03 4.37 -16.26
N GLU A 153 6.01 5.01 -16.89
CA GLU A 153 6.69 4.45 -18.05
C GLU A 153 7.57 3.24 -17.67
N SER A 154 8.21 3.28 -16.50
CA SER A 154 8.91 2.11 -15.98
C SER A 154 7.96 0.96 -15.65
N ALA A 155 6.81 1.26 -15.04
CA ALA A 155 5.79 0.26 -14.72
C ALA A 155 5.25 -0.42 -15.99
N ARG A 156 4.96 0.36 -17.05
CA ARG A 156 4.53 -0.20 -18.36
C ARG A 156 5.55 -1.20 -18.91
N ARG A 157 6.85 -0.87 -18.85
CA ARG A 157 7.91 -1.77 -19.31
C ARG A 157 7.99 -3.05 -18.49
N HIS A 158 7.95 -2.96 -17.16
CA HIS A 158 8.00 -4.15 -16.30
C HIS A 158 6.76 -5.04 -16.49
N LEU A 159 5.57 -4.43 -16.57
CA LEU A 159 4.31 -5.13 -16.83
C LEU A 159 4.36 -5.88 -18.17
N ALA A 160 4.76 -5.19 -19.25
CA ALA A 160 4.91 -5.81 -20.56
C ALA A 160 5.96 -6.93 -20.58
N ALA A 161 7.09 -6.76 -19.89
CA ALA A 161 8.11 -7.80 -19.76
C ALA A 161 7.61 -9.04 -19.00
N ALA A 162 6.68 -8.85 -18.05
CA ALA A 162 6.04 -9.92 -17.31
C ALA A 162 4.77 -10.48 -17.99
N GLY A 163 4.36 -9.93 -19.15
CA GLY A 163 3.20 -10.40 -19.92
C GLY A 163 1.84 -9.87 -19.45
N TYR A 164 1.81 -8.77 -18.69
CA TYR A 164 0.58 -8.15 -18.19
C TYR A 164 0.35 -6.78 -18.85
N HIS A 165 -0.89 -6.44 -19.18
CA HIS A 165 -1.22 -5.18 -19.84
C HIS A 165 -2.36 -4.38 -19.16
N PRO A 166 -2.35 -4.19 -17.83
CA PRO A 166 -3.30 -3.29 -17.20
C PRO A 166 -3.09 -1.87 -17.70
N ALA A 167 -4.11 -1.02 -17.55
CA ALA A 167 -3.93 0.38 -17.93
C ALA A 167 -3.11 1.14 -16.92
N VAL A 168 -2.03 1.75 -17.39
CA VAL A 168 -1.14 2.59 -16.58
C VAL A 168 -1.37 4.06 -16.92
N VAL A 169 -1.93 4.81 -15.97
CA VAL A 169 -2.28 6.23 -16.12
C VAL A 169 -1.26 7.10 -15.39
N THR A 170 -0.82 8.17 -16.05
CA THR A 170 0.00 9.21 -15.41
C THR A 170 -0.93 10.33 -14.95
N GLY A 171 -1.03 10.54 -13.64
CA GLY A 171 -1.96 11.51 -13.07
C GLY A 171 -1.96 11.55 -11.55
N ASP A 172 -2.67 12.54 -11.01
CA ASP A 172 -2.86 12.69 -9.57
C ASP A 172 -3.84 11.64 -9.05
N GLY A 173 -3.32 10.65 -8.32
CA GLY A 173 -4.11 9.56 -7.75
C GLY A 173 -5.22 10.01 -6.81
N ALA A 174 -5.13 11.20 -6.19
CA ALA A 174 -6.21 11.74 -5.37
C ALA A 174 -7.47 12.07 -6.20
N ARG A 175 -7.31 12.31 -7.51
CA ARG A 175 -8.41 12.56 -8.45
C ARG A 175 -9.02 11.27 -9.00
N GLY A 176 -8.41 10.11 -8.73
CA GLY A 176 -8.77 8.84 -9.37
C GLY A 176 -8.53 8.88 -10.88
N VAL A 177 -9.32 8.11 -11.63
CA VAL A 177 -9.27 8.01 -13.09
C VAL A 177 -10.70 7.99 -13.64
N PRO A 178 -11.40 9.15 -13.69
CA PRO A 178 -12.82 9.22 -14.04
C PRO A 178 -13.19 8.59 -15.38
N GLU A 179 -12.31 8.68 -16.37
CA GLU A 179 -12.46 8.09 -17.70
C GLU A 179 -12.46 6.55 -17.70
N ARG A 180 -12.03 5.94 -16.59
CA ARG A 180 -12.01 4.50 -16.36
C ARG A 180 -13.03 4.06 -15.33
N ALA A 181 -13.78 4.96 -14.70
CA ALA A 181 -14.88 4.64 -13.81
C ALA A 181 -16.01 3.89 -14.56
N PRO A 182 -16.93 3.20 -13.85
CA PRO A 182 -16.92 2.95 -12.43
C PRO A 182 -15.97 1.80 -12.03
N PHE A 183 -15.50 1.85 -10.78
CA PHE A 183 -14.69 0.82 -10.12
C PHE A 183 -15.52 0.07 -9.08
N ASP A 184 -15.24 -1.22 -8.97
CA ASP A 184 -15.77 -2.10 -7.93
C ASP A 184 -14.84 -2.13 -6.72
N ARG A 185 -13.55 -1.88 -6.94
CA ARG A 185 -12.51 -1.90 -5.91
C ARG A 185 -11.53 -0.76 -6.12
N ILE A 186 -11.10 -0.14 -5.03
CA ILE A 186 -9.98 0.81 -5.03
C ILE A 186 -8.98 0.37 -3.98
N ILE A 187 -7.71 0.33 -4.34
CA ILE A 187 -6.61 0.07 -3.43
C ILE A 187 -5.56 1.18 -3.58
N ALA A 188 -5.05 1.69 -2.47
CA ALA A 188 -3.93 2.63 -2.49
C ALA A 188 -2.69 1.99 -1.89
N THR A 189 -1.56 2.11 -2.58
CA THR A 189 -0.23 1.61 -2.20
C THR A 189 0.70 2.75 -1.80
N CYS A 190 0.10 3.80 -1.24
CA CYS A 190 0.75 4.99 -0.69
C CYS A 190 -0.06 5.49 0.52
N ALA A 191 0.57 6.22 1.44
CA ALA A 191 -0.10 6.76 2.63
C ALA A 191 -0.90 8.03 2.32
N LEU A 192 -2.17 8.04 2.73
CA LEU A 192 -3.06 9.18 2.62
C LEU A 192 -3.25 9.89 3.95
N SER A 193 -3.56 11.19 3.91
CA SER A 193 -4.01 11.97 5.07
C SER A 193 -5.51 11.85 5.30
N THR A 194 -6.27 11.57 4.23
CA THR A 194 -7.72 11.43 4.22
C THR A 194 -8.13 10.64 2.98
N VAL A 195 -9.37 10.13 2.94
CA VAL A 195 -9.88 9.38 1.79
C VAL A 195 -10.42 10.36 0.74
N PRO A 196 -9.87 10.42 -0.48
CA PRO A 196 -10.31 11.37 -1.49
C PRO A 196 -11.76 11.14 -1.90
N ARG A 197 -12.58 12.18 -1.76
CA ARG A 197 -14.01 12.13 -2.12
C ARG A 197 -14.24 11.81 -3.59
N ALA A 198 -13.30 12.21 -4.46
CA ALA A 198 -13.35 11.92 -5.90
C ALA A 198 -13.42 10.42 -6.19
N TRP A 199 -12.88 9.57 -5.31
CA TRP A 199 -12.93 8.11 -5.46
C TRP A 199 -14.35 7.57 -5.32
N LEU A 200 -15.15 8.10 -4.38
CA LEU A 200 -16.51 7.62 -4.14
C LEU A 200 -17.41 7.85 -5.36
N ALA A 201 -17.25 9.00 -6.03
CA ALA A 201 -17.98 9.31 -7.26
C ALA A 201 -17.61 8.38 -8.44
N GLN A 202 -16.48 7.69 -8.35
CA GLN A 202 -16.00 6.74 -9.35
C GLN A 202 -16.30 5.28 -8.97
N CYS A 203 -16.98 5.04 -7.86
CA CYS A 203 -17.28 3.71 -7.35
C CYS A 203 -18.73 3.30 -7.66
N ARG A 204 -18.95 2.00 -7.90
CA ARG A 204 -20.30 1.42 -7.79
C ARG A 204 -20.75 1.39 -6.32
N PRO A 205 -22.05 1.48 -6.02
CA PRO A 205 -22.57 1.14 -4.70
C PRO A 205 -22.11 -0.28 -4.30
N GLY A 206 -21.65 -0.44 -3.06
CA GLY A 206 -21.05 -1.68 -2.56
C GLY A 206 -19.56 -1.83 -2.85
N ALA A 207 -18.94 -0.93 -3.62
CA ALA A 207 -17.51 -0.97 -3.89
C ALA A 207 -16.68 -0.91 -2.60
N ARG A 208 -15.53 -1.57 -2.60
CA ARG A 208 -14.64 -1.65 -1.45
C ARG A 208 -13.37 -0.85 -1.70
N ILE A 209 -13.03 0.02 -0.74
CA ILE A 209 -11.80 0.83 -0.77
C ILE A 209 -10.87 0.33 0.33
N VAL A 210 -9.61 0.03 -0.01
CA VAL A 210 -8.58 -0.37 0.95
C VAL A 210 -7.41 0.61 0.87
N VAL A 211 -7.07 1.24 1.99
CA VAL A 211 -6.11 2.35 2.01
C VAL A 211 -5.28 2.39 3.30
N PRO A 212 -3.96 2.63 3.22
CA PRO A 212 -3.15 3.00 4.35
C PRO A 212 -3.50 4.42 4.83
N LEU A 213 -3.91 4.54 6.09
CA LEU A 213 -4.25 5.80 6.75
C LEU A 213 -3.74 5.77 8.19
N ALA A 214 -3.04 6.82 8.61
CA ALA A 214 -2.56 6.95 10.00
C ALA A 214 -1.78 5.73 10.52
N THR A 215 -0.97 5.07 9.68
CA THR A 215 -0.23 3.80 9.95
C THR A 215 -1.10 2.54 10.12
N GLY A 216 -2.42 2.63 9.94
CA GLY A 216 -3.32 1.48 9.89
C GLY A 216 -3.84 1.20 8.48
N LEU A 217 -4.39 0.01 8.29
CA LEU A 217 -5.08 -0.37 7.06
C LEU A 217 -6.59 -0.18 7.20
N LEU A 218 -7.15 0.82 6.51
CA LEU A 218 -8.57 1.11 6.49
C LEU A 218 -9.27 0.36 5.36
N ALA A 219 -10.43 -0.23 5.65
CA ALA A 219 -11.30 -0.79 4.62
C ALA A 219 -12.71 -0.20 4.69
N LEU A 220 -13.13 0.51 3.64
CA LEU A 220 -14.42 1.16 3.51
C LEU A 220 -15.33 0.41 2.52
N THR A 221 -16.63 0.50 2.77
CA THR A 221 -17.66 0.16 1.78
C THR A 221 -18.34 1.45 1.31
N VAL A 222 -18.38 1.66 0.00
CA VAL A 222 -19.07 2.79 -0.63
C VAL A 222 -20.56 2.49 -0.66
N ARG A 223 -21.38 3.39 -0.12
CA ARG A 223 -22.84 3.32 -0.25
C ARG A 223 -23.32 4.06 -1.49
N ASP A 224 -22.78 5.25 -1.70
CA ASP A 224 -23.11 6.15 -2.80
C ASP A 224 -21.94 7.11 -3.09
N ALA A 225 -22.08 7.95 -4.12
CA ALA A 225 -21.05 8.88 -4.56
C ALA A 225 -20.58 9.89 -3.50
N ARG A 226 -21.30 10.03 -2.38
CA ARG A 226 -20.96 10.95 -1.28
C ARG A 226 -20.86 10.25 0.07
N HIS A 227 -20.99 8.93 0.14
CA HIS A 227 -20.95 8.21 1.40
C HIS A 227 -20.15 6.91 1.32
N ALA A 228 -19.16 6.78 2.19
CA ALA A 228 -18.47 5.53 2.47
C ALA A 228 -18.18 5.41 3.97
N GLN A 229 -18.23 4.20 4.51
CA GLN A 229 -17.91 3.95 5.91
C GLN A 229 -17.23 2.60 6.08
N GLY A 230 -16.38 2.49 7.09
CA GLY A 230 -15.73 1.23 7.43
C GLY A 230 -14.81 1.36 8.63
N ARG A 231 -14.05 0.30 8.86
CA ARG A 231 -13.17 0.14 10.03
C ARG A 231 -11.74 -0.12 9.60
N PHE A 232 -10.82 0.18 10.49
CA PHE A 232 -9.46 -0.31 10.36
C PHE A 232 -9.41 -1.82 10.58
N LEU A 233 -8.41 -2.44 9.99
CA LEU A 233 -8.04 -3.83 10.21
C LEU A 233 -6.88 -3.88 11.22
N SER A 234 -6.61 -5.04 11.81
CA SER A 234 -5.45 -5.27 12.70
C SER A 234 -4.10 -4.95 12.06
N THR A 235 -4.05 -4.94 10.73
CA THR A 235 -2.81 -4.78 9.97
C THR A 235 -2.31 -3.34 10.03
N ALA A 236 -1.12 -3.16 10.60
CA ALA A 236 -0.34 -1.93 10.46
C ALA A 236 0.14 -1.78 9.01
N ALA A 237 0.17 -0.54 8.51
CA ALA A 237 0.48 -0.23 7.12
C ALA A 237 1.30 1.06 7.01
N TYR A 238 2.61 0.91 6.86
CA TYR A 238 3.55 2.02 6.67
C TYR A 238 3.89 2.16 5.19
N PHE A 239 3.62 3.33 4.63
CA PHE A 239 3.85 3.62 3.22
C PHE A 239 4.44 5.02 3.04
N VAL A 240 5.13 5.21 1.91
CA VAL A 240 5.51 6.54 1.45
C VAL A 240 4.25 7.38 1.19
N PRO A 241 4.26 8.69 1.49
CA PRO A 241 3.08 9.54 1.33
C PRO A 241 2.67 9.68 -0.13
N LEU A 242 1.35 9.73 -0.39
CA LEU A 242 0.80 10.16 -1.69
C LEU A 242 1.21 11.61 -1.97
N ARG A 243 1.83 11.85 -3.13
CA ARG A 243 2.30 13.17 -3.57
C ARG A 243 1.33 13.77 -4.59
N GLY A 244 1.27 15.11 -4.69
CA GLY A 244 0.33 15.83 -5.55
C GLY A 244 0.10 17.27 -5.11
N GLN A 245 -0.68 18.05 -5.88
CA GLN A 245 -0.90 19.47 -5.58
C GLN A 245 -1.71 19.68 -4.28
N GLY A 246 -1.25 20.63 -3.45
CA GLY A 246 -2.01 21.13 -2.29
C GLY A 246 -1.79 20.40 -0.97
N ARG A 247 -0.71 19.61 -0.83
CA ARG A 247 -0.43 18.85 0.40
C ARG A 247 0.68 19.50 1.24
N ALA A 248 0.42 19.69 2.53
CA ALA A 248 1.44 20.01 3.53
C ALA A 248 2.17 18.72 3.95
N GLU A 249 3.49 18.76 4.04
CA GLU A 249 4.27 17.75 4.76
C GLU A 249 3.82 17.79 6.24
N PRO A 250 3.56 16.64 6.88
CA PRO A 250 3.16 16.65 8.28
C PRO A 250 4.34 17.09 9.16
N ASP A 251 4.15 18.14 9.94
CA ASP A 251 5.08 18.51 11.01
C ASP A 251 5.26 17.34 11.99
N GLY A 252 6.48 17.15 12.50
CA GLY A 252 6.78 16.18 13.53
C GLY A 252 5.99 16.45 14.81
N VAL A 253 5.34 15.44 15.38
CA VAL A 253 4.62 15.58 16.65
C VAL A 253 5.59 15.37 17.81
N SER A 254 5.80 16.40 18.62
CA SER A 254 6.62 16.29 19.83
C SER A 254 5.95 15.42 20.88
N LEU A 255 6.65 14.39 21.36
CA LEU A 255 6.23 13.52 22.47
C LEU A 255 6.90 13.91 23.79
N ALA A 256 7.36 15.17 23.90
CA ALA A 256 7.93 15.68 25.13
C ALA A 256 6.86 15.70 26.25
N GLY A 257 7.23 15.26 27.45
CA GLY A 257 6.32 15.21 28.61
C GLY A 257 5.43 13.97 28.70
N LEU A 258 5.40 13.09 27.70
CA LEU A 258 4.70 11.81 27.80
C LEU A 258 5.54 10.71 28.48
N PRO A 259 4.90 9.71 29.11
CA PRO A 259 5.58 8.54 29.66
C PRO A 259 6.44 7.81 28.62
N GLY A 260 7.54 7.18 29.04
CA GLY A 260 8.42 6.41 28.15
C GLY A 260 7.67 5.37 27.32
N ARG A 261 6.72 4.65 27.94
CA ARG A 261 5.87 3.66 27.26
C ARG A 261 5.10 4.23 26.07
N ALA A 262 4.72 5.51 26.09
CA ALA A 262 4.00 6.13 24.97
C ALA A 262 4.82 6.08 23.68
N ARG A 263 6.16 6.11 23.78
CA ARG A 263 7.04 6.11 22.61
C ARG A 263 7.18 4.74 21.97
N GLU A 264 6.82 3.68 22.69
CA GLU A 264 7.01 2.29 22.26
C GLU A 264 5.70 1.65 21.77
N GLN A 265 4.55 2.23 22.11
CA GLN A 265 3.24 1.65 21.83
C GLN A 265 2.71 2.05 20.45
N ASP A 266 2.66 1.09 19.53
CA ASP A 266 2.21 1.29 18.16
C ASP A 266 0.73 1.72 18.06
N SER A 267 -0.15 1.18 18.90
CA SER A 267 -1.57 1.58 18.95
C SER A 267 -1.75 3.05 19.37
N PHE A 268 -0.86 3.57 20.23
CA PHE A 268 -0.84 4.98 20.60
C PHE A 268 -0.34 5.86 19.44
N HIS A 269 0.74 5.46 18.76
CA HIS A 269 1.24 6.18 17.57
C HIS A 269 0.19 6.23 16.46
N PHE A 270 -0.55 5.14 16.26
CA PHE A 270 -1.70 5.09 15.36
C PHE A 270 -2.77 6.13 15.74
N LEU A 271 -3.20 6.15 17.02
CA LEU A 271 -4.19 7.12 17.50
C LEU A 271 -3.71 8.57 17.29
N LEU A 272 -2.45 8.84 17.61
CA LEU A 272 -1.86 10.17 17.45
C LEU A 272 -1.82 10.61 15.98
N ALA A 273 -1.48 9.70 15.08
CA ALA A 273 -1.50 9.95 13.65
C ALA A 273 -2.93 10.16 13.12
N LEU A 274 -3.89 9.39 13.62
CA LEU A 274 -5.29 9.45 13.20
C LEU A 274 -6.00 10.72 13.66
N THR A 275 -5.66 11.21 14.86
CA THR A 275 -6.27 12.38 15.49
C THR A 275 -5.45 13.65 15.32
N ARG A 276 -4.52 13.65 14.36
CA ARG A 276 -3.65 14.79 14.09
C ARG A 276 -4.47 16.05 13.81
N GLY A 277 -4.20 17.10 14.58
CA GLY A 277 -4.92 18.38 14.50
C GLY A 277 -6.25 18.43 15.27
N ALA A 278 -6.72 17.29 15.80
CA ALA A 278 -7.91 17.20 16.63
C ALA A 278 -7.58 16.98 18.12
N LEU A 279 -6.53 16.21 18.43
CA LEU A 279 -6.03 16.00 19.78
C LEU A 279 -4.55 16.40 19.88
N ASP A 280 -4.18 17.03 21.00
CA ASP A 280 -2.78 17.15 21.39
C ASP A 280 -2.26 15.80 21.94
N PRO A 281 -0.93 15.58 22.01
CA PRO A 281 -0.36 14.31 22.47
C PRO A 281 -0.79 13.89 23.89
N GLY A 282 -1.00 14.85 24.80
CA GLY A 282 -1.48 14.58 26.16
C GLY A 282 -2.94 14.15 26.18
N GLY A 283 -3.79 14.82 25.41
CA GLY A 283 -5.19 14.44 25.22
C GLY A 283 -5.36 13.07 24.58
N ALA A 284 -4.58 12.77 23.54
CA ALA A 284 -4.55 11.45 22.90
C ALA A 284 -4.10 10.36 23.88
N TRP A 285 -3.09 10.65 24.71
CA TRP A 285 -2.57 9.72 25.70
C TRP A 285 -3.61 9.39 26.78
N ALA A 286 -4.28 10.41 27.34
CA ALA A 286 -5.32 10.22 28.34
C ALA A 286 -6.54 9.45 27.79
N LEU A 287 -6.89 9.65 26.52
CA LEU A 287 -7.91 8.85 25.84
C LEU A 287 -7.47 7.40 25.70
N TRP A 288 -6.25 7.16 25.19
CA TRP A 288 -5.72 5.82 24.95
C TRP A 288 -5.69 4.97 26.23
N GLU A 289 -5.25 5.56 27.35
CA GLU A 289 -5.28 4.87 28.64
C GLU A 289 -6.70 4.59 29.14
N ARG A 290 -7.59 5.59 29.06
CA ARG A 290 -8.97 5.47 29.53
C ARG A 290 -9.73 4.38 28.79
N GLU A 291 -9.49 4.25 27.49
CA GLU A 291 -10.15 3.27 26.63
C GLU A 291 -9.47 1.90 26.62
N GLY A 292 -8.45 1.69 27.47
CA GLY A 292 -7.80 0.40 27.66
C GLY A 292 -6.94 -0.01 26.46
N GLU A 293 -6.12 0.91 25.95
CA GLU A 293 -5.17 0.66 24.88
C GLU A 293 -5.86 0.12 23.60
N PRO A 294 -6.86 0.83 23.07
CA PRO A 294 -7.74 0.32 22.02
C PRO A 294 -6.99 -0.14 20.77
N GLU A 295 -7.32 -1.36 20.33
CA GLU A 295 -6.84 -1.92 19.06
C GLU A 295 -7.43 -1.19 17.85
N ARG A 296 -6.75 -1.28 16.71
CA ARG A 296 -7.11 -0.55 15.47
C ARG A 296 -8.54 -0.81 15.03
N GLU A 297 -9.05 -2.03 15.17
CA GLU A 297 -10.38 -2.42 14.69
C GLU A 297 -11.54 -1.73 15.40
N ARG A 298 -11.29 -1.19 16.60
CA ARG A 298 -12.26 -0.34 17.29
C ARG A 298 -12.46 0.98 16.57
N TYR A 299 -11.47 1.44 15.80
CA TYR A 299 -11.54 2.67 15.04
C TYR A 299 -12.18 2.47 13.67
N GLY A 300 -12.82 3.53 13.19
CA GLY A 300 -13.32 3.58 11.82
C GLY A 300 -13.35 4.98 11.25
N VAL A 301 -13.78 5.05 10.00
CA VAL A 301 -13.86 6.29 9.23
C VAL A 301 -15.19 6.35 8.49
N THR A 302 -15.80 7.52 8.48
CA THR A 302 -16.96 7.87 7.68
C THR A 302 -16.64 9.05 6.78
N VAL A 303 -16.81 8.87 5.48
CA VAL A 303 -16.80 9.92 4.45
C VAL A 303 -18.27 10.25 4.16
N ALA A 304 -18.70 11.48 4.40
CA ALA A 304 -20.10 11.90 4.19
C ALA A 304 -20.17 13.34 3.65
N GLY A 305 -20.56 13.47 2.39
CA GLY A 305 -20.60 14.76 1.70
C GLY A 305 -19.23 15.41 1.70
N GLU A 306 -19.13 16.59 2.28
CA GLU A 306 -17.87 17.32 2.36
C GLU A 306 -16.98 16.92 3.55
N HIS A 307 -17.49 16.13 4.50
CA HIS A 307 -16.82 15.85 5.76
C HIS A 307 -16.25 14.43 5.79
N VAL A 308 -15.02 14.30 6.27
CA VAL A 308 -14.41 13.02 6.63
C VAL A 308 -14.19 13.02 8.13
N ARG A 309 -14.60 11.94 8.81
CA ARG A 309 -14.48 11.82 10.26
C ARG A 309 -13.93 10.44 10.62
N ALA A 310 -12.94 10.42 11.50
CA ALA A 310 -12.52 9.22 12.21
C ALA A 310 -13.33 9.10 13.51
N TRP A 311 -13.50 7.87 13.99
CA TRP A 311 -14.23 7.61 15.23
C TRP A 311 -13.69 6.37 15.94
N LEU A 312 -13.91 6.30 17.26
CA LEU A 312 -13.64 5.14 18.10
C LEU A 312 -14.97 4.50 18.52
N ASP A 313 -15.09 3.20 18.30
CA ASP A 313 -16.25 2.31 18.53
C ASP A 313 -17.50 2.62 17.72
N ASP A 314 -18.01 3.85 17.74
CA ASP A 314 -19.28 4.25 17.13
C ASP A 314 -19.17 5.60 16.39
N PRO A 315 -19.56 5.71 15.10
CA PRO A 315 -19.60 6.97 14.36
C PRO A 315 -20.53 8.06 14.95
N GLU A 316 -21.52 7.69 15.75
CA GLU A 316 -22.42 8.59 16.48
C GLU A 316 -22.03 8.74 17.97
N GLY A 317 -20.92 8.11 18.37
CA GLY A 317 -20.40 8.12 19.73
C GLY A 317 -19.71 9.42 20.14
N PRO A 318 -19.15 9.45 21.37
CA PRO A 318 -18.49 10.64 21.91
C PRO A 318 -17.09 10.89 21.33
N TYR A 319 -16.49 9.88 20.68
CA TYR A 319 -15.12 9.94 20.16
C TYR A 319 -15.13 10.00 18.64
N VAL A 320 -15.31 11.22 18.13
CA VAL A 320 -15.35 11.52 16.70
C VAL A 320 -14.44 12.72 16.42
N TRP A 321 -13.56 12.58 15.43
CA TRP A 321 -12.58 13.59 15.06
C TRP A 321 -12.67 13.91 13.56
N PRO A 322 -12.61 15.19 13.18
CA PRO A 322 -12.50 15.54 11.76
C PRO A 322 -11.17 15.04 11.21
N LEU A 323 -11.20 14.50 9.99
CA LEU A 323 -10.01 14.32 9.16
C LEU A 323 -9.92 15.47 8.14
N PRO A 324 -8.70 15.81 7.68
CA PRO A 324 -8.51 16.80 6.63
C PRO A 324 -9.25 16.47 5.32
#